data_AF-B7K9S6-F1
#
_entry.id   AF-B7K9S6-F1
#
_cell.length_a   1.000
_cell.length_b   1.000
_cell.length_c   1.000
_cell.angle_alpha   90.00
_cell.angle_beta   90.00
_cell.angle_gamma   90.00
#
_symmetry.space_group_name_H-M   'P 1'
#
loop_
_entity.id
_entity.type
_entity.pdbx_description
1 polymer ?
#
loop_
_entity_poly.entity_id
_entity_poly.type
_entity_poly.pdbx_seq_one_letter_code
_entity_poly.pdbx_strand_id
1 'polypeptide(L)'
;MSVNVVYCEGNAKSYDIRVIRQLLPKCELRPLGGKGFIEKIIADRAINPNLAGLFDRDFDYYDFTPSNTPLPCNYEGIHVGWKWERKEIENYLIDPIIVQRALGNKAPSIDNYKAALNQSASSIATYTAARIALSCFKFKNFWGDEIKQVFGSSYSFPKRLNKEACEQNIRNIVQDFKGDRLVTPENVLDKFEELLPSFLPGGKRFENYLIFFAGKDLLWQMKTQLEEFGFESNDPKITSPIPVFLEKVVSRLERSEEVWKWLPEWQALRELIINTDFYSSSD
;
A
#
# COMPACT_ATOMS: atom_id res chain seq x y z
N MET A 1 -28.27 3.71 -9.63
CA MET A 1 -28.04 2.64 -8.64
C MET A 1 -26.63 2.78 -8.09
N SER A 2 -26.41 2.57 -6.79
CA SER A 2 -25.06 2.65 -6.21
C SER A 2 -24.16 1.52 -6.70
N VAL A 3 -22.85 1.67 -6.55
CA VAL A 3 -21.89 0.59 -6.78
C VAL A 3 -22.28 -0.63 -5.94
N ASN A 4 -22.39 -1.80 -6.59
CA ASN A 4 -22.84 -3.05 -5.96
C ASN A 4 -21.80 -4.18 -6.04
N VAL A 5 -20.83 -4.07 -6.96
CA VAL A 5 -19.70 -4.99 -7.11
C VAL A 5 -18.41 -4.19 -7.13
N VAL A 6 -17.45 -4.59 -6.29
CA VAL A 6 -16.12 -3.99 -6.26
C VAL A 6 -15.08 -5.05 -6.61
N TYR A 7 -14.32 -4.78 -7.66
CA TYR A 7 -13.13 -5.52 -8.01
C TYR A 7 -11.95 -4.95 -7.23
N CYS A 8 -11.19 -5.81 -6.57
CA CYS A 8 -10.02 -5.39 -5.79
C CYS A 8 -8.86 -6.38 -5.95
N GLU A 9 -7.66 -5.89 -5.65
CA GLU A 9 -6.46 -6.71 -5.66
C GLU A 9 -6.43 -7.70 -4.48
N GLY A 10 -5.61 -8.74 -4.61
CA GLY A 10 -5.38 -9.73 -3.57
C GLY A 10 -6.15 -11.04 -3.78
N ASN A 11 -6.28 -11.80 -2.69
CA ASN A 11 -6.94 -13.10 -2.69
C ASN A 11 -8.00 -13.15 -1.59
N ALA A 12 -8.93 -14.11 -1.66
CA ALA A 12 -10.10 -14.15 -0.76
C ALA A 12 -9.78 -14.16 0.75
N LYS A 13 -8.54 -14.50 1.13
CA LYS A 13 -8.06 -14.56 2.52
C LYS A 13 -7.07 -13.44 2.88
N SER A 14 -6.71 -12.54 1.94
CA SER A 14 -5.76 -11.47 2.21
C SER A 14 -6.33 -10.42 3.15
N TYR A 15 -5.44 -9.65 3.79
CA TYR A 15 -5.86 -8.57 4.68
C TYR A 15 -6.67 -7.50 3.94
N ASP A 16 -6.36 -7.24 2.66
CA ASP A 16 -7.09 -6.32 1.78
C ASP A 16 -8.57 -6.66 1.75
N ILE A 17 -8.90 -7.90 1.36
CA ILE A 17 -10.29 -8.35 1.21
C ILE A 17 -11.02 -8.32 2.55
N ARG A 18 -10.33 -8.70 3.63
CA ARG A 18 -10.90 -8.69 4.98
C ARG A 18 -11.25 -7.27 5.43
N VAL A 19 -10.36 -6.31 5.21
CA VAL A 19 -10.59 -4.90 5.57
C VAL A 19 -11.68 -4.30 4.68
N ILE A 20 -11.57 -4.42 3.36
CA ILE A 20 -12.54 -3.84 2.41
C ILE A 20 -13.95 -4.35 2.69
N ARG A 21 -14.10 -5.63 3.07
CA ARG A 21 -15.41 -6.22 3.42
C ARG A 21 -16.08 -5.50 4.59
N GLN A 22 -15.30 -5.04 5.56
CA GLN A 22 -15.83 -4.31 6.71
C GLN A 22 -16.14 -2.85 6.36
N LEU A 23 -15.36 -2.25 5.45
CA LEU A 23 -15.63 -0.91 4.95
C LEU A 23 -16.89 -0.85 4.09
N LEU A 24 -17.12 -1.88 3.26
CA LEU A 24 -18.17 -1.95 2.24
C LEU A 24 -19.05 -3.21 2.39
N PRO A 25 -19.77 -3.39 3.51
CA PRO A 25 -20.50 -4.63 3.82
C PRO A 25 -21.70 -4.92 2.90
N LYS A 26 -22.13 -3.92 2.10
CA LYS A 26 -23.25 -4.05 1.15
C LYS A 26 -22.80 -4.32 -0.29
N CYS A 27 -21.50 -4.36 -0.55
CA CYS A 27 -20.93 -4.63 -1.87
C CYS A 27 -20.48 -6.08 -1.97
N GLU A 28 -20.68 -6.69 -3.13
CA GLU A 28 -20.01 -7.93 -3.47
C GLU A 28 -18.55 -7.62 -3.81
N LEU A 29 -17.60 -8.21 -3.08
CA LEU A 29 -16.17 -8.07 -3.36
C LEU A 29 -15.68 -9.23 -4.20
N ARG A 30 -15.07 -8.93 -5.35
CA ARG A 30 -14.43 -9.93 -6.21
C ARG A 30 -12.92 -9.67 -6.32
N PRO A 31 -12.08 -10.46 -5.62
CA PRO A 31 -10.63 -10.38 -5.81
C PRO A 31 -10.25 -10.78 -7.24
N LEU A 32 -9.39 -10.01 -7.88
CA LEU A 32 -8.84 -10.31 -9.20
C LEU A 32 -7.30 -10.22 -9.19
N GLY A 33 -6.67 -11.12 -9.95
CA GLY A 33 -5.22 -11.16 -10.14
C GLY A 33 -4.69 -10.16 -11.18
N GLY A 34 -3.45 -9.70 -10.97
CA GLY A 34 -2.85 -8.50 -11.57
C GLY A 34 -2.39 -8.52 -13.03
N LYS A 35 -3.22 -8.94 -13.99
CA LYS A 35 -3.06 -8.53 -15.40
C LYS A 35 -4.42 -8.30 -16.05
N GLY A 36 -4.57 -7.18 -16.78
CA GLY A 36 -5.80 -6.87 -17.51
C GLY A 36 -6.96 -6.43 -16.62
N PHE A 37 -6.68 -5.98 -15.39
CA PHE A 37 -7.70 -5.70 -14.37
C PHE A 37 -8.63 -4.57 -14.79
N ILE A 38 -8.08 -3.49 -15.35
CA ILE A 38 -8.83 -2.32 -15.80
C ILE A 38 -9.69 -2.68 -17.02
N GLU A 39 -9.10 -3.38 -18.00
CA GLU A 39 -9.77 -3.85 -19.20
C GLU A 39 -10.94 -4.79 -18.84
N LYS A 40 -10.75 -5.62 -17.81
CA LYS A 40 -11.80 -6.50 -17.29
C LYS A 40 -12.94 -5.72 -16.62
N ILE A 41 -12.66 -4.65 -15.87
CA ILE A 41 -13.70 -3.77 -15.32
C ILE A 41 -14.54 -3.18 -16.44
N ILE A 42 -13.90 -2.64 -17.46
CA ILE A 42 -14.59 -2.02 -18.60
C ILE A 42 -15.48 -3.06 -19.31
N ALA A 43 -14.96 -4.26 -19.57
CA ALA A 43 -15.72 -5.33 -20.20
C ALA A 43 -16.90 -5.80 -19.33
N ASP A 44 -16.67 -6.08 -18.04
CA ASP A 44 -17.70 -6.62 -17.15
C ASP A 44 -18.77 -5.57 -16.81
N ARG A 45 -18.48 -4.27 -16.98
CA ARG A 45 -19.48 -3.18 -16.84
C ARG A 45 -20.59 -3.19 -17.88
N ALA A 46 -20.35 -3.78 -19.05
CA ALA A 46 -21.42 -3.98 -20.02
C ALA A 46 -22.53 -4.91 -19.49
N ILE A 47 -22.20 -5.77 -18.51
CA ILE A 47 -23.12 -6.71 -17.86
C ILE A 47 -23.56 -6.18 -16.49
N ASN A 48 -22.64 -5.59 -15.73
CA ASN A 48 -22.93 -4.95 -14.46
C ASN A 48 -22.47 -3.48 -14.46
N PRO A 49 -23.36 -2.54 -14.86
CA PRO A 49 -23.00 -1.13 -14.96
C PRO A 49 -22.43 -0.53 -13.68
N ASN A 50 -22.85 -1.02 -12.50
CA ASN A 50 -22.44 -0.50 -11.19
C ASN A 50 -21.29 -1.27 -10.54
N LEU A 51 -20.38 -1.75 -11.40
CA LEU A 51 -19.12 -2.35 -11.01
C LEU A 51 -18.03 -1.28 -10.91
N ALA A 52 -17.19 -1.33 -9.88
CA ALA A 52 -16.04 -0.43 -9.75
C ALA A 52 -14.76 -1.19 -9.37
N GLY A 53 -13.60 -0.62 -9.69
CA GLY A 53 -12.31 -1.07 -9.19
C GLY A 53 -11.88 -0.34 -7.92
N LEU A 54 -11.18 -1.05 -7.04
CA LEU A 54 -10.43 -0.49 -5.92
C LEU A 54 -9.00 -1.01 -6.00
N PHE A 55 -8.05 -0.09 -6.10
CA PHE A 55 -6.66 -0.36 -6.47
C PHE A 55 -5.69 0.13 -5.40
N ASP A 56 -4.57 -0.58 -5.26
CA ASP A 56 -3.43 -0.03 -4.56
C ASP A 56 -2.78 1.09 -5.41
N ARG A 57 -2.17 2.07 -4.75
CA ARG A 57 -1.43 3.13 -5.46
C ARG A 57 -0.08 2.61 -5.95
N ASP A 58 0.43 1.58 -5.28
CA ASP A 58 1.67 0.90 -5.60
C ASP A 58 2.87 1.86 -5.63
N PHE A 59 3.96 1.52 -6.31
CA PHE A 59 5.09 2.43 -6.52
C PHE A 59 4.83 3.40 -7.67
N ASP A 60 4.08 4.45 -7.38
CA ASP A 60 3.85 5.60 -8.25
C ASP A 60 4.80 6.78 -7.96
N TYR A 61 4.88 7.73 -8.88
CA TYR A 61 5.66 8.96 -8.72
C TYR A 61 4.81 10.19 -8.40
N TYR A 62 3.51 10.03 -8.11
CA TYR A 62 2.62 11.17 -7.92
C TYR A 62 3.09 12.03 -6.75
N ASP A 63 3.22 13.33 -7.01
CA ASP A 63 3.44 14.31 -5.97
C ASP A 63 2.15 15.11 -5.79
N PHE A 64 1.47 14.87 -4.68
CA PHE A 64 0.21 15.52 -4.35
C PHE A 64 0.18 15.85 -2.86
N THR A 65 -0.73 16.73 -2.47
CA THR A 65 -0.97 17.03 -1.06
C THR A 65 -2.02 16.07 -0.54
N PRO A 66 -1.74 15.32 0.54
CA PRO A 66 -2.73 14.45 1.18
C PRO A 66 -4.06 15.14 1.45
N SER A 67 -5.13 14.45 1.09
CA SER A 67 -6.52 14.88 1.21
C SER A 67 -7.37 13.91 2.05
N ASN A 68 -6.81 12.77 2.44
CA ASN A 68 -7.49 11.66 3.10
C ASN A 68 -8.75 11.22 2.33
N THR A 69 -8.66 11.15 1.01
CA THR A 69 -9.76 10.73 0.12
C THR A 69 -9.22 9.81 -0.97
N PRO A 70 -9.92 8.72 -1.33
CA PRO A 70 -9.49 7.87 -2.44
C PRO A 70 -9.33 8.66 -3.74
N LEU A 71 -8.30 8.31 -4.52
CA LEU A 71 -7.99 9.00 -5.76
C LEU A 71 -8.81 8.39 -6.92
N PRO A 72 -9.42 9.18 -7.80
CA PRO A 72 -10.14 8.63 -8.96
C PRO A 72 -9.16 7.89 -9.89
N CYS A 73 -9.56 6.70 -10.34
CA CYS A 73 -8.85 5.94 -11.35
C CYS A 73 -9.58 6.06 -12.68
N ASN A 74 -8.94 6.71 -13.65
CA ASN A 74 -9.45 6.87 -15.01
C ASN A 74 -8.54 6.15 -16.00
N TYR A 75 -9.13 5.47 -16.98
CA TYR A 75 -8.42 4.80 -18.07
C TYR A 75 -9.07 5.21 -19.39
N GLU A 76 -8.28 5.79 -20.30
CA GLU A 76 -8.76 6.29 -21.60
C GLU A 76 -10.00 7.20 -21.48
N GLY A 77 -10.03 8.04 -20.43
CA GLY A 77 -11.15 8.95 -20.15
C GLY A 77 -12.32 8.30 -19.40
N ILE A 78 -12.34 6.98 -19.22
CA ILE A 78 -13.39 6.25 -18.50
C ILE A 78 -13.02 6.17 -17.01
N HIS A 79 -13.91 6.62 -16.13
CA HIS A 79 -13.74 6.46 -14.69
C HIS A 79 -14.01 5.01 -14.29
N VAL A 80 -12.99 4.26 -13.89
CA VAL A 80 -13.10 2.81 -13.59
C VAL A 80 -13.20 2.48 -12.10
N GLY A 81 -13.04 3.46 -11.22
CA GLY A 81 -13.11 3.28 -9.77
C GLY A 81 -12.08 4.14 -9.04
N TRP A 82 -11.53 3.67 -7.93
CA TRP A 82 -10.65 4.47 -7.06
C TRP A 82 -9.36 3.75 -6.68
N LYS A 83 -8.30 4.51 -6.49
CA LYS A 83 -7.07 4.08 -5.81
C LYS A 83 -7.13 4.52 -4.35
N TRP A 84 -6.51 3.74 -3.47
CA TRP A 84 -6.14 4.24 -2.16
C TRP A 84 -5.27 5.50 -2.30
N GLU A 85 -5.47 6.46 -1.39
CA GLU A 85 -4.56 7.58 -1.25
C GLU A 85 -3.23 7.10 -0.69
N ARG A 86 -3.22 6.16 0.27
CA ARG A 86 -1.99 5.50 0.74
C ARG A 86 -1.55 4.43 -0.26
N LYS A 87 -0.29 3.98 -0.14
CA LYS A 87 0.28 3.04 -1.13
C LYS A 87 -0.44 1.70 -1.19
N GLU A 88 -0.77 1.13 -0.04
CA GLU A 88 -1.33 -0.22 0.09
C GLU A 88 -2.08 -0.37 1.43
N ILE A 89 -2.82 -1.47 1.60
CA ILE A 89 -3.64 -1.67 2.80
C ILE A 89 -2.80 -1.67 4.10
N GLU A 90 -1.57 -2.16 4.06
CA GLU A 90 -0.68 -2.21 5.21
C GLU A 90 -0.43 -0.83 5.82
N ASN A 91 -0.43 0.23 5.00
CA ASN A 91 -0.27 1.60 5.48
C ASN A 91 -1.42 2.07 6.39
N TYR A 92 -2.61 1.48 6.25
CA TYR A 92 -3.73 1.74 7.14
C TYR A 92 -3.65 0.86 8.38
N LEU A 93 -3.23 -0.40 8.23
CA LEU A 93 -3.13 -1.35 9.34
C LEU A 93 -2.04 -0.98 10.37
N ILE A 94 -1.04 -0.21 9.95
CA ILE A 94 -0.02 0.38 10.83
C ILE A 94 -0.30 1.81 11.26
N ASP A 95 -1.45 2.38 10.89
CA ASP A 95 -1.78 3.73 11.33
C ASP A 95 -1.94 3.75 12.86
N PRO A 96 -1.28 4.66 13.60
CA PRO A 96 -1.40 4.74 15.05
C PRO A 96 -2.84 4.81 15.54
N ILE A 97 -3.74 5.51 14.84
CA ILE A 97 -5.17 5.59 15.20
C ILE A 97 -5.82 4.21 15.09
N ILE A 98 -5.55 3.49 14.00
CA ILE A 98 -6.09 2.15 13.77
C ILE A 98 -5.56 1.17 14.82
N VAL A 99 -4.27 1.19 15.09
CA VAL A 99 -3.63 0.29 16.06
C VAL A 99 -4.16 0.53 17.47
N GLN A 100 -4.28 1.78 17.90
CA GLN A 100 -4.83 2.12 19.22
C GLN A 100 -6.28 1.67 19.35
N ARG A 101 -7.12 1.93 18.33
CA ARG A 101 -8.54 1.52 18.34
C ARG A 101 -8.70 0.00 18.30
N ALA A 102 -7.93 -0.69 17.46
CA ALA A 102 -8.03 -2.13 17.30
C ALA A 102 -7.56 -2.90 18.55
N LEU A 103 -6.45 -2.48 19.14
CA LEU A 103 -5.80 -3.22 20.23
C LEU A 103 -6.20 -2.73 21.63
N GLY A 104 -6.70 -1.50 21.76
CA GLY A 104 -7.11 -0.91 23.04
C GLY A 104 -5.99 -0.97 24.07
N ASN A 105 -6.27 -1.50 25.27
CA ASN A 105 -5.27 -1.65 26.33
C ASN A 105 -4.11 -2.61 26.01
N LYS A 106 -4.18 -3.35 24.89
CA LYS A 106 -3.09 -4.19 24.39
C LYS A 106 -2.23 -3.48 23.35
N ALA A 107 -2.57 -2.25 22.98
CA ALA A 107 -1.74 -1.46 22.09
C ALA A 107 -0.44 -1.06 22.81
N PRO A 108 0.70 -0.98 22.11
CA PRO A 108 1.85 -0.26 22.64
C PRO A 108 1.48 1.20 22.92
N SER A 109 2.25 1.86 23.78
CA SER A 109 2.15 3.32 23.97
C SER A 109 2.16 4.03 22.61
N ILE A 110 1.28 5.02 22.44
CA ILE A 110 1.18 5.75 21.17
C ILE A 110 2.50 6.43 20.80
N ASP A 111 3.24 6.94 21.78
CA ASP A 111 4.52 7.61 21.56
C ASP A 111 5.61 6.61 21.16
N ASN A 112 5.66 5.46 21.83
CA ASN A 112 6.62 4.40 21.49
C ASN A 112 6.33 3.83 20.10
N TYR A 113 5.06 3.66 19.75
CA TYR A 113 4.67 3.14 18.44
C TYR A 113 5.00 4.13 17.31
N LYS A 114 4.70 5.43 17.51
CA LYS A 114 5.09 6.49 16.57
C LYS A 114 6.61 6.61 16.43
N ALA A 115 7.35 6.49 17.53
CA ALA A 115 8.82 6.49 17.49
C ALA A 115 9.35 5.31 16.65
N ALA A 116 8.79 4.10 16.83
CA ALA A 116 9.15 2.93 16.04
C ALA A 116 8.84 3.12 14.53
N LEU A 117 7.69 3.70 14.19
CA LEU A 117 7.33 4.03 12.80
C LEU A 117 8.28 5.09 12.20
N ASN A 118 8.61 6.15 12.95
CA ASN A 118 9.52 7.20 12.49
C ASN A 118 10.94 6.66 12.27
N GLN A 119 11.41 5.78 13.16
CA GLN A 119 12.69 5.10 13.01
C GLN A 119 12.69 4.20 11.76
N SER A 120 11.62 3.43 11.58
CA SER A 120 11.40 2.60 10.39
C SER A 120 11.46 3.45 9.13
N ALA A 121 10.63 4.50 9.02
CA ALA A 121 10.63 5.42 7.88
C ALA A 121 12.03 6.03 7.60
N SER A 122 12.74 6.47 8.65
CA SER A 122 14.10 7.00 8.53
C SER A 122 15.06 5.98 7.91
N SER A 123 14.96 4.71 8.32
CA SER A 123 15.85 3.65 7.85
C SER A 123 15.63 3.26 6.38
N ILE A 124 14.42 3.45 5.84
CA ILE A 124 14.06 3.09 4.45
C ILE A 124 13.86 4.28 3.53
N ALA A 125 14.09 5.50 3.98
CA ALA A 125 13.92 6.73 3.19
C ALA A 125 14.65 6.66 1.84
N THR A 126 15.95 6.39 1.88
CA THR A 126 16.81 6.28 0.70
C THR A 126 16.38 5.14 -0.22
N TYR A 127 16.06 3.98 0.36
CA TYR A 127 15.57 2.82 -0.39
C TYR A 127 14.24 3.12 -1.11
N THR A 128 13.30 3.75 -0.41
CA THR A 128 11.99 4.13 -0.97
C THR A 128 12.17 5.09 -2.15
N ALA A 129 13.02 6.11 -2.01
CA ALA A 129 13.33 7.03 -3.11
C ALA A 129 13.90 6.29 -4.34
N ALA A 130 14.80 5.33 -4.14
CA ALA A 130 15.39 4.52 -5.21
C ALA A 130 14.34 3.65 -5.94
N ARG A 131 13.43 3.01 -5.19
CA ARG A 131 12.32 2.22 -5.79
C ARG A 131 11.41 3.11 -6.64
N ILE A 132 11.10 4.30 -6.16
CA ILE A 132 10.24 5.25 -6.87
C ILE A 132 10.94 5.77 -8.12
N ALA A 133 12.25 6.07 -8.05
CA ALA A 133 13.04 6.45 -9.22
C ALA A 133 13.01 5.39 -10.32
N LEU A 134 13.20 4.11 -9.97
CA LEU A 134 13.05 2.99 -10.92
C LEU A 134 11.64 2.92 -11.54
N SER A 135 10.62 3.18 -10.72
CA SER A 135 9.20 3.14 -11.15
C SER A 135 8.83 4.27 -12.10
N CYS A 136 9.43 5.47 -11.96
CA CYS A 136 9.29 6.58 -12.92
C CYS A 136 9.65 6.14 -14.35
N PHE A 137 10.61 5.23 -14.46
CA PHE A 137 11.03 4.65 -15.73
C PHE A 137 10.51 3.22 -15.91
N LYS A 138 9.43 2.80 -15.24
CA LYS A 138 8.82 1.46 -15.46
C LYS A 138 9.81 0.29 -15.37
N PHE A 139 10.88 0.43 -14.58
CA PHE A 139 11.78 -0.69 -14.28
C PHE A 139 11.21 -1.50 -13.12
N LYS A 140 11.69 -2.74 -13.00
CA LYS A 140 11.53 -3.51 -11.76
C LYS A 140 12.03 -2.65 -10.59
N ASN A 141 11.21 -2.49 -9.57
CA ASN A 141 11.46 -1.57 -8.46
C ASN A 141 11.68 -2.28 -7.13
N PHE A 142 11.99 -3.58 -7.15
CA PHE A 142 12.23 -4.40 -5.97
C PHE A 142 13.45 -5.29 -6.16
N TRP A 143 14.20 -5.50 -5.09
CA TRP A 143 15.42 -6.30 -5.05
C TRP A 143 15.71 -6.76 -3.62
N GLY A 144 16.73 -7.60 -3.46
CA GLY A 144 17.13 -8.16 -2.18
C GLY A 144 16.71 -9.62 -2.02
N ASP A 145 16.77 -10.08 -0.78
CA ASP A 145 16.53 -11.49 -0.46
C ASP A 145 15.02 -11.77 -0.44
N GLU A 146 14.64 -12.96 -0.88
CA GLU A 146 13.26 -13.42 -0.79
C GLU A 146 12.89 -13.75 0.66
N ILE A 147 11.87 -13.07 1.17
CA ILE A 147 11.29 -13.28 2.49
C ILE A 147 9.94 -13.97 2.29
N LYS A 148 9.83 -15.20 2.79
CA LYS A 148 8.64 -16.03 2.59
C LYS A 148 7.59 -15.78 3.67
N GLN A 149 6.33 -15.72 3.23
CA GLN A 149 5.13 -15.86 4.08
C GLN A 149 4.93 -14.78 5.16
N VAL A 150 5.47 -13.57 5.01
CA VAL A 150 5.27 -12.49 5.99
C VAL A 150 3.94 -11.75 5.77
N PHE A 151 3.53 -11.59 4.51
CA PHE A 151 2.31 -10.87 4.13
C PHE A 151 1.33 -11.78 3.38
N GLY A 152 1.38 -13.09 3.62
CA GLY A 152 0.64 -14.08 2.82
C GLY A 152 1.22 -14.34 1.43
N SER A 153 2.30 -13.64 1.06
CA SER A 153 3.05 -13.82 -0.18
C SER A 153 4.56 -13.82 0.06
N SER A 154 5.31 -14.05 -1.02
CA SER A 154 6.74 -13.73 -1.09
C SER A 154 6.94 -12.22 -1.18
N TYR A 155 7.99 -11.71 -0.53
CA TYR A 155 8.34 -10.29 -0.48
C TYR A 155 9.86 -10.15 -0.55
N SER A 156 10.39 -9.25 -1.38
CA SER A 156 11.84 -9.06 -1.51
C SER A 156 12.28 -7.81 -0.76
N PHE A 157 13.33 -7.93 0.06
CA PHE A 157 13.90 -6.79 0.78
C PHE A 157 15.42 -6.86 0.87
N PRO A 158 16.15 -5.75 0.65
CA PRO A 158 17.60 -5.76 0.66
C PRO A 158 18.19 -5.64 2.07
N LYS A 159 19.38 -6.20 2.25
CA LYS A 159 20.16 -6.07 3.50
C LYS A 159 20.80 -4.70 3.71
N ARG A 160 21.03 -3.94 2.63
CA ARG A 160 21.68 -2.62 2.66
C ARG A 160 20.76 -1.59 2.02
N LEU A 161 20.48 -0.53 2.77
CA LEU A 161 19.54 0.54 2.41
C LEU A 161 20.22 1.91 2.24
N ASN A 162 21.55 1.97 2.41
CA ASN A 162 22.30 3.21 2.22
C ASN A 162 22.35 3.63 0.75
N LYS A 163 22.76 4.88 0.53
CA LYS A 163 22.75 5.52 -0.79
C LYS A 163 23.61 4.76 -1.79
N GLU A 164 24.82 4.39 -1.42
CA GLU A 164 25.76 3.69 -2.29
C GLU A 164 25.20 2.33 -2.75
N ALA A 165 24.58 1.57 -1.83
CA ALA A 165 23.94 0.31 -2.18
C ALA A 165 22.72 0.54 -3.09
N CYS A 166 21.93 1.58 -2.86
CA CYS A 166 20.78 1.90 -3.70
C CYS A 166 21.22 2.29 -5.12
N GLU A 167 22.24 3.12 -5.27
CA GLU A 167 22.81 3.50 -6.56
C GLU A 167 23.32 2.28 -7.33
N GLN A 168 24.05 1.38 -6.66
CA GLN A 168 24.55 0.16 -7.28
C GLN A 168 23.39 -0.74 -7.75
N ASN A 169 22.33 -0.89 -6.94
CA ASN A 169 21.17 -1.69 -7.33
C ASN A 169 20.39 -1.05 -8.49
N ILE A 170 20.26 0.28 -8.53
CA ILE A 170 19.69 0.99 -9.68
C ILE A 170 20.49 0.67 -10.94
N ARG A 171 21.83 0.78 -10.88
CA ARG A 171 22.70 0.46 -12.03
C ARG A 171 22.50 -0.96 -12.52
N ASN A 172 22.51 -1.93 -11.61
CA ASN A 172 22.34 -3.35 -11.95
C ASN A 172 20.97 -3.59 -12.61
N ILE A 173 19.88 -3.10 -11.99
CA ILE A 173 18.52 -3.29 -12.52
C ILE A 173 18.38 -2.65 -13.90
N VAL A 174 18.87 -1.43 -14.10
CA VAL A 174 18.77 -0.77 -15.41
C VAL A 174 19.58 -1.54 -16.45
N GLN A 175 20.78 -2.01 -16.11
CA GLN A 175 21.60 -2.81 -17.02
C GLN A 175 20.93 -4.13 -17.41
N ASP A 176 20.35 -4.84 -16.44
CA ASP A 176 19.73 -6.16 -16.64
C ASP A 176 18.40 -6.07 -17.40
N PHE A 177 17.64 -4.98 -17.20
CA PHE A 177 16.25 -4.88 -17.67
C PHE A 177 15.99 -3.76 -18.69
N LYS A 178 17.01 -3.04 -19.19
CA LYS A 178 16.80 -1.99 -20.19
C LYS A 178 16.30 -2.52 -21.54
N GLY A 179 16.73 -3.71 -21.97
CA GLY A 179 16.48 -4.17 -23.34
C GLY A 179 16.86 -3.09 -24.36
N ASP A 180 15.94 -2.78 -25.28
CA ASP A 180 16.11 -1.75 -26.34
C ASP A 180 15.75 -0.32 -25.88
N ARG A 181 15.42 -0.13 -24.60
CA ARG A 181 15.00 1.18 -24.08
C ARG A 181 16.19 2.14 -24.07
N LEU A 182 15.95 3.39 -24.47
CA LEU A 182 16.96 4.46 -24.49
C LEU A 182 17.39 4.95 -23.09
N VAL A 183 16.72 4.51 -22.03
CA VAL A 183 16.99 4.96 -20.65
C VAL A 183 18.29 4.33 -20.15
N THR A 184 19.22 5.16 -19.68
CA THR A 184 20.51 4.75 -19.10
C THR A 184 20.43 4.69 -17.57
N PRO A 185 21.39 4.00 -16.90
CA PRO A 185 21.50 4.04 -15.44
C PRO A 185 21.58 5.48 -14.90
N GLU A 186 22.30 6.36 -15.58
CA GLU A 186 22.48 7.76 -15.20
C GLU A 186 21.14 8.49 -15.17
N ASN A 187 20.25 8.27 -16.14
CA ASN A 187 18.92 8.89 -16.11
C ASN A 187 18.11 8.52 -14.85
N VAL A 188 18.22 7.27 -14.39
CA VAL A 188 17.51 6.81 -13.19
C VAL A 188 18.18 7.33 -11.92
N LEU A 189 19.50 7.42 -11.91
CA LEU A 189 20.26 7.99 -10.79
C LEU A 189 20.00 9.48 -10.62
N ASP A 190 19.95 10.25 -11.71
CA ASP A 190 19.59 11.66 -11.67
C ASP A 190 18.19 11.84 -11.06
N LYS A 191 17.24 10.99 -11.43
CA LYS A 191 15.89 11.00 -10.84
C LYS A 191 15.89 10.58 -9.37
N PHE A 192 16.75 9.66 -8.98
CA PHE A 192 16.92 9.26 -7.58
C PHE A 192 17.46 10.42 -6.74
N GLU A 193 18.49 11.13 -7.21
CA GLU A 193 19.02 12.32 -6.55
C GLU A 193 17.98 13.44 -6.45
N GLU A 194 17.20 13.66 -7.51
CA GLU A 194 16.11 14.64 -7.53
C GLU A 194 15.04 14.33 -6.46
N LEU A 195 14.67 13.05 -6.33
CA LEU A 195 13.62 12.61 -5.42
C LEU A 195 14.08 12.54 -3.96
N LEU A 196 15.33 12.17 -3.71
CA LEU A 196 15.85 11.82 -2.39
C LEU A 196 15.54 12.86 -1.29
N PRO A 197 15.72 14.18 -1.50
CA PRO A 197 15.41 15.19 -0.48
C PRO A 197 13.96 15.14 0.03
N SER A 198 13.00 14.78 -0.83
CA SER A 198 11.59 14.69 -0.44
C SER A 198 11.28 13.52 0.49
N PHE A 199 12.12 12.47 0.45
CA PHE A 199 11.99 11.25 1.25
C PHE A 199 12.85 11.26 2.51
N LEU A 200 13.76 12.22 2.68
CA LEU A 200 14.54 12.39 3.91
C LEU A 200 13.78 13.24 4.95
N PRO A 201 14.18 13.21 6.24
CA PRO A 201 13.56 14.04 7.28
C PRO A 201 13.43 15.52 6.89
N GLY A 202 12.25 16.11 7.13
CA GLY A 202 11.90 17.46 6.67
C GLY A 202 11.37 17.53 5.23
N GLY A 203 11.50 16.45 4.45
CA GLY A 203 10.93 16.32 3.11
C GLY A 203 9.42 16.02 3.15
N LYS A 204 8.66 16.59 2.20
CA LYS A 204 7.20 16.44 2.14
C LYS A 204 6.71 14.99 2.18
N ARG A 205 7.39 14.07 1.49
CA ARG A 205 7.01 12.65 1.44
C ARG A 205 7.38 11.92 2.73
N PHE A 206 8.47 12.32 3.37
CA PHE A 206 8.85 11.80 4.68
C PHE A 206 7.84 12.21 5.76
N GLU A 207 7.45 13.48 5.83
CA GLU A 207 6.44 13.96 6.81
C GLU A 207 5.08 13.29 6.62
N ASN A 208 4.86 12.66 5.47
CA ASN A 208 3.66 11.89 5.12
C ASN A 208 4.01 10.43 4.78
N TYR A 209 4.95 9.80 5.50
CA TYR A 209 5.46 8.47 5.13
C TYR A 209 4.37 7.39 5.08
N LEU A 210 3.32 7.48 5.91
CA LEU A 210 2.19 6.54 5.83
C LEU A 210 1.44 6.61 4.48
N ILE A 211 1.64 7.67 3.70
CA ILE A 211 1.05 7.85 2.38
C ILE A 211 2.05 7.50 1.28
N PHE A 212 3.33 7.83 1.44
CA PHE A 212 4.34 7.73 0.37
C PHE A 212 5.33 6.58 0.50
N PHE A 213 5.36 5.87 1.62
CA PHE A 213 6.23 4.71 1.84
C PHE A 213 5.37 3.45 1.79
N ALA A 214 5.95 2.34 1.33
CA ALA A 214 5.24 1.06 1.36
C ALA A 214 5.06 0.60 2.81
N GLY A 215 3.83 0.27 3.20
CA GLY A 215 3.50 -0.24 4.51
C GLY A 215 4.21 -1.55 4.84
N LYS A 216 4.42 -2.42 3.84
CA LYS A 216 5.20 -3.66 3.97
C LYS A 216 6.66 -3.39 4.34
N ASP A 217 7.28 -2.40 3.68
CA ASP A 217 8.66 -1.97 3.97
C ASP A 217 8.76 -1.38 5.38
N LEU A 218 7.79 -0.57 5.78
CA LEU A 218 7.71 0.00 7.12
C LEU A 218 7.59 -1.10 8.19
N LEU A 219 6.67 -2.06 7.99
CA LEU A 219 6.46 -3.20 8.88
C LEU A 219 7.69 -4.08 9.01
N TRP A 220 8.37 -4.32 7.89
CA TRP A 220 9.57 -5.15 7.88
C TRP A 220 10.68 -4.54 8.76
N GLN A 221 10.87 -3.22 8.69
CA GLN A 221 11.81 -2.51 9.56
C GLN A 221 11.36 -2.41 11.02
N MET A 222 10.07 -2.55 11.31
CA MET A 222 9.54 -2.58 12.68
C MET A 222 9.63 -3.97 13.32
N LYS A 223 10.19 -4.99 12.66
CA LYS A 223 10.15 -6.37 13.15
C LYS A 223 10.59 -6.49 14.62
N THR A 224 11.77 -5.96 14.95
CA THR A 224 12.31 -6.03 16.32
C THR A 224 11.42 -5.29 17.32
N GLN A 225 10.91 -4.11 16.98
CA GLN A 225 10.00 -3.36 17.84
C GLN A 225 8.66 -4.08 18.05
N LEU A 226 8.17 -4.80 17.03
CA LEU A 226 6.96 -5.62 17.18
C LEU A 226 7.19 -6.80 18.14
N GLU A 227 8.38 -7.40 18.16
CA GLU A 227 8.76 -8.41 19.15
C GLU A 227 8.75 -7.79 20.57
N GLU A 228 9.40 -6.63 20.74
CA GLU A 228 9.41 -5.88 22.01
C GLU A 228 8.02 -5.47 22.50
N PHE A 229 7.08 -5.20 21.58
CA PHE A 229 5.68 -4.93 21.89
C PHE A 229 4.84 -6.19 22.20
N GLY A 230 5.43 -7.38 22.16
CA GLY A 230 4.76 -8.64 22.51
C GLY A 230 3.93 -9.24 21.37
N PHE A 231 4.32 -9.00 20.11
CA PHE A 231 3.70 -9.64 18.94
C PHE A 231 4.43 -10.91 18.48
N GLU A 232 5.22 -11.52 19.35
CA GLU A 232 5.83 -12.84 19.10
C GLU A 232 4.78 -13.95 19.02
N SER A 233 5.15 -15.04 18.32
CA SER A 233 4.34 -16.26 18.23
C SER A 233 5.05 -17.42 18.92
N ASN A 234 4.30 -18.23 19.66
CA ASN A 234 4.77 -19.52 20.15
C ASN A 234 4.59 -20.64 19.10
N ASP A 235 3.92 -20.37 17.97
CA ASP A 235 3.79 -21.33 16.87
C ASP A 235 5.08 -21.36 16.04
N PRO A 236 5.80 -22.49 15.96
CA PRO A 236 7.04 -22.61 15.19
C PRO A 236 6.88 -22.37 13.69
N LYS A 237 5.65 -22.37 13.17
CA LYS A 237 5.36 -22.05 11.77
C LYS A 237 5.34 -20.55 11.49
N ILE A 238 5.21 -19.72 12.52
CA ILE A 238 5.16 -18.26 12.40
C ILE A 238 6.53 -17.70 12.80
N THR A 239 7.33 -17.35 11.80
CA THR A 239 8.74 -16.93 11.98
C THR A 239 8.92 -15.40 12.05
N SER A 240 7.81 -14.65 12.05
CA SER A 240 7.80 -13.20 12.07
C SER A 240 6.67 -12.68 12.97
N PRO A 241 6.91 -11.61 13.75
CA PRO A 241 5.86 -10.94 14.56
C PRO A 241 4.83 -10.21 13.69
N ILE A 242 5.15 -9.90 12.42
CA ILE A 242 4.31 -9.11 11.53
C ILE A 242 2.95 -9.78 11.27
N PRO A 243 2.88 -11.07 10.84
CA PRO A 243 1.60 -11.78 10.75
C PRO A 243 0.76 -11.75 12.03
N VAL A 244 1.39 -11.91 13.20
CA VAL A 244 0.70 -11.90 14.50
C VAL A 244 0.09 -10.53 14.78
N PHE A 245 0.87 -9.47 14.54
CA PHE A 245 0.44 -8.10 14.68
C PHE A 245 -0.74 -7.78 13.74
N LEU A 246 -0.57 -8.04 12.44
CA LEU A 246 -1.60 -7.77 11.43
C LEU A 246 -2.89 -8.56 11.71
N GLU A 247 -2.79 -9.84 12.08
CA GLU A 247 -3.96 -10.65 12.42
C GLU A 247 -4.70 -10.10 13.64
N LYS A 248 -3.98 -9.65 14.68
CA LYS A 248 -4.61 -9.02 15.86
C LYS A 248 -5.34 -7.72 15.49
N VAL A 249 -4.77 -6.90 14.61
CA VAL A 249 -5.42 -5.66 14.14
C VAL A 249 -6.64 -5.99 13.28
N VAL A 250 -6.50 -6.84 12.26
CA VAL A 250 -7.57 -7.16 11.31
C VAL A 250 -8.72 -7.91 11.96
N SER A 251 -8.45 -8.90 12.81
CA SER A 251 -9.52 -9.60 13.54
C SER A 251 -10.34 -8.70 14.48
N ARG A 252 -9.78 -7.56 14.89
CA ARG A 252 -10.49 -6.53 15.65
C ARG A 252 -11.30 -5.60 14.76
N LEU A 253 -10.76 -5.21 13.60
CA LEU A 253 -11.52 -4.49 12.57
C LEU A 253 -12.77 -5.28 12.14
N GLU A 254 -12.64 -6.59 11.96
CA GLU A 254 -13.73 -7.50 11.58
C GLU A 254 -14.88 -7.60 12.59
N ARG A 255 -14.66 -7.16 13.83
CA ARG A 255 -15.65 -7.17 14.91
C ARG A 255 -16.23 -5.79 15.18
N SER A 256 -15.76 -4.76 14.47
CA SER A 256 -16.22 -3.38 14.68
C SER A 256 -17.33 -3.02 13.71
N GLU A 257 -18.46 -2.56 14.24
CA GLU A 257 -19.62 -2.19 13.44
C GLU A 257 -19.43 -0.92 12.63
N GLU A 258 -18.55 0.00 13.04
CA GLU A 258 -18.39 1.32 12.39
C GLU A 258 -16.93 1.58 12.00
N VAL A 259 -16.22 0.54 11.56
CA VAL A 259 -14.80 0.63 11.20
C VAL A 259 -14.51 1.72 10.16
N TRP A 260 -15.44 1.97 9.23
CA TRP A 260 -15.27 2.99 8.20
C TRP A 260 -15.17 4.42 8.75
N LYS A 261 -15.60 4.67 10.00
CA LYS A 261 -15.44 5.97 10.67
C LYS A 261 -14.08 6.14 11.34
N TRP A 262 -13.20 5.14 11.27
CA TRP A 262 -11.92 5.19 11.97
C TRP A 262 -10.89 6.06 11.28
N LEU A 263 -10.99 6.20 9.95
CA LEU A 263 -10.17 7.09 9.15
C LEU A 263 -11.06 7.89 8.19
N PRO A 264 -10.76 9.17 7.93
CA PRO A 264 -11.54 9.98 6.99
C PRO A 264 -11.61 9.36 5.60
N GLU A 265 -10.50 8.77 5.12
CA GLU A 265 -10.45 8.15 3.80
C GLU A 265 -11.36 6.93 3.67
N TRP A 266 -11.48 6.13 4.72
CA TRP A 266 -12.38 4.98 4.74
C TRP A 266 -13.85 5.40 4.71
N GLN A 267 -14.19 6.50 5.39
CA GLN A 267 -15.51 7.09 5.32
C GLN A 267 -15.77 7.66 3.92
N ALA A 268 -14.83 8.40 3.35
CA ALA A 268 -14.93 8.97 2.01
C ALA A 268 -15.09 7.88 0.94
N LEU A 269 -14.35 6.77 1.03
CA LEU A 269 -14.53 5.61 0.15
C LEU A 269 -15.96 5.08 0.22
N ARG A 270 -16.50 4.92 1.42
CA ARG A 270 -17.86 4.41 1.60
C ARG A 270 -18.90 5.36 1.00
N GLU A 271 -18.73 6.66 1.18
CA GLU A 271 -19.60 7.68 0.60
C GLU A 271 -19.52 7.70 -0.93
N LEU A 272 -18.32 7.59 -1.50
CA LEU A 272 -18.10 7.48 -2.95
C LEU A 272 -18.83 6.26 -3.53
N ILE A 273 -18.69 5.09 -2.90
CA ILE A 273 -19.33 3.84 -3.33
C ILE A 273 -20.86 3.94 -3.29
N ILE A 274 -21.42 4.58 -2.25
CA ILE A 274 -22.88 4.75 -2.08
C ILE A 274 -23.44 5.75 -3.09
N ASN A 275 -22.73 6.85 -3.35
CA ASN A 275 -23.24 7.99 -4.12
C ASN A 275 -22.91 7.92 -5.62
N THR A 276 -22.04 6.99 -6.04
CA THR A 276 -21.65 6.85 -7.45
C THR A 276 -22.58 5.90 -8.19
N ASP A 277 -23.09 6.36 -9.34
CA ASP A 277 -23.83 5.58 -10.32
C ASP A 277 -23.12 5.68 -11.66
N PHE A 278 -22.55 4.57 -12.12
CA PHE A 278 -21.83 4.54 -13.40
C PHE A 278 -22.78 4.45 -14.60
N TYR A 279 -24.06 4.15 -14.38
CA TYR A 279 -25.04 4.05 -15.45
C TYR A 279 -25.31 5.41 -16.13
N SER A 280 -25.37 6.50 -15.35
CA SER A 280 -25.74 7.83 -15.82
C SER A 280 -24.58 8.63 -16.44
N SER A 281 -23.39 8.05 -16.58
CA SER A 281 -22.19 8.73 -17.10
C SER A 281 -21.95 8.48 -18.59
N SER A 282 -22.94 7.91 -19.29
CA SER A 282 -22.82 7.39 -20.68
C SER A 282 -23.42 8.30 -21.75
N ASP A 283 -23.81 9.52 -21.40
CA ASP A 283 -24.38 10.52 -22.33
C ASP A 283 -23.33 11.53 -22.83
#